data_AF-A0A0R2QII0-F1
#
_entry.id   AF-A0A0R2QII0-F1
#
_cell.length_a   1.000
_cell.length_b   1.000
_cell.length_c   1.000
_cell.angle_alpha   90.00
_cell.angle_beta   90.00
_cell.angle_gamma   90.00
#
_symmetry.space_group_name_H-M   'P 1'
#
loop_
_entity.id
_entity.type
_entity.pdbx_description
1 polymer ?
#
loop_
_entity_poly.entity_id
_entity_poly.type
_entity_poly.pdbx_seq_one_letter_code
_entity_poly.pdbx_strand_id
1 'polypeptide(L)'
;FNVVNEVVIASGLPMPKVAIVNDPAPNAFATGRNPENALIAFTTGLLESMDRDELQGVTAHEMAHVANRDTLVSAVAATTAGIIALISDILMRMLWFGGGRNRSHQNQMPIFLAIIPLILAPIAATLLRSAISRRRESLADATAVSFTRNPAGLRSALEVLARDNTVVQARSSAVAHFYIESPLDASAASKLFATHPPIQERIETLRKLEANPLS
;
A
#
# COMPACT_ATOMS: atom_id res chain seq x y z
N PHE A 1 9.17 16.75 14.38
CA PHE A 1 8.14 16.96 15.41
C PHE A 1 7.15 18.08 15.07
N ASN A 2 7.59 19.34 14.85
CA ASN A 2 6.67 20.46 14.55
C ASN A 2 5.73 20.21 13.38
N VAL A 3 6.26 19.68 12.26
CA VAL A 3 5.47 19.32 11.07
C VAL A 3 4.34 18.33 11.41
N VAL A 4 4.64 17.29 12.20
CA VAL A 4 3.64 16.29 12.63
C VAL A 4 2.57 16.96 13.50
N ASN A 5 2.95 17.84 14.40
CA ASN A 5 2.01 18.56 15.27
C ASN A 5 1.05 19.45 14.47
N GLU A 6 1.53 20.12 13.42
CA GLU A 6 0.69 20.93 12.54
C GLU A 6 -0.35 20.10 11.80
N VAL A 7 0.07 18.96 11.24
CA VAL A 7 -0.83 18.03 10.55
C VAL A 7 -1.85 17.42 11.53
N VAL A 8 -1.44 17.14 12.76
CA VAL A 8 -2.33 16.69 13.85
C VAL A 8 -3.41 17.74 14.14
N ILE A 9 -3.02 19.01 14.29
CA ILE A 9 -3.98 20.11 14.49
C ILE A 9 -4.94 20.22 13.31
N ALA A 10 -4.42 20.16 12.08
CA ALA A 10 -5.24 20.30 10.88
C ALA A 10 -6.19 19.12 10.62
N SER A 11 -5.76 17.90 10.96
CA SER A 11 -6.54 16.67 10.75
C SER A 11 -7.51 16.35 11.90
N GLY A 12 -7.30 16.93 13.09
CA GLY A 12 -8.07 16.60 14.29
C GLY A 12 -7.79 15.18 14.83
N LEU A 13 -6.72 14.52 14.35
CA LEU A 13 -6.32 13.20 14.82
C LEU A 13 -5.48 13.28 16.11
N PRO A 14 -5.44 12.22 16.92
CA PRO A 14 -4.50 12.16 18.05
C PRO A 14 -3.04 12.15 17.57
N MET A 15 -2.13 12.65 18.41
CA MET A 15 -0.70 12.67 18.10
C MET A 15 -0.16 11.23 17.97
N PRO A 16 0.40 10.83 16.81
CA PRO A 16 1.02 9.52 16.67
C PRO A 16 2.37 9.48 17.39
N LYS A 17 2.84 8.27 17.67
CA LYS A 17 4.25 8.07 18.02
C LYS A 17 5.11 8.43 16.80
N VAL A 18 6.18 9.17 17.00
CA VAL A 18 7.10 9.55 15.91
C VAL A 18 8.42 8.81 16.13
N ALA A 19 8.88 8.11 15.11
CA ALA A 19 10.15 7.41 15.11
C ALA A 19 11.05 7.89 13.96
N ILE A 20 12.36 7.85 14.18
CA ILE A 20 13.36 8.08 13.14
C ILE A 20 14.12 6.77 12.94
N VAL A 21 14.21 6.34 11.68
CA VAL A 21 14.94 5.14 11.27
C VAL A 21 16.23 5.59 10.60
N ASN A 22 17.37 5.07 11.05
CA ASN A 22 18.65 5.35 10.41
C ASN A 22 18.78 4.53 9.12
N ASP A 23 18.40 5.13 8.01
CA ASP A 23 18.42 4.54 6.67
C ASP A 23 18.62 5.66 5.64
N PRO A 24 19.67 5.61 4.80
CA PRO A 24 19.89 6.61 3.76
C PRO A 24 18.85 6.58 2.64
N ALA A 25 18.07 5.49 2.50
CA ALA A 25 16.98 5.44 1.52
C ALA A 25 15.80 6.32 1.99
N PRO A 26 15.36 7.32 1.21
CA PRO A 26 14.20 8.16 1.54
C PRO A 26 12.92 7.34 1.63
N ASN A 27 12.32 7.30 2.83
CA ASN A 27 11.07 6.61 3.09
C ASN A 27 10.37 7.18 4.34
N ALA A 28 9.03 7.13 4.34
CA ALA A 28 8.20 7.27 5.53
C ALA A 28 7.06 6.27 5.47
N PHE A 29 6.58 5.83 6.63
CA PHE A 29 5.42 4.95 6.69
C PHE A 29 4.65 5.12 8.01
N ALA A 30 3.33 5.03 7.92
CA ALA A 30 2.44 4.92 9.06
C ALA A 30 2.09 3.45 9.36
N THR A 31 1.97 3.12 10.64
CA THR A 31 1.42 1.86 11.13
C THR A 31 0.61 2.07 12.39
N GLY A 32 -0.27 1.13 12.73
CA GLY A 32 -1.14 1.21 13.89
C GLY A 32 -2.48 0.53 13.66
N ARG A 33 -3.13 0.11 14.74
CA ARG A 33 -4.45 -0.54 14.65
C ARG A 33 -5.60 0.47 14.50
N ASN A 34 -5.38 1.68 14.98
CA ASN A 34 -6.34 2.79 15.03
C ASN A 34 -5.58 4.11 15.17
N PRO A 35 -6.23 5.27 14.94
CA PRO A 35 -5.61 6.57 15.12
C PRO A 35 -4.97 6.76 16.50
N GLU A 36 -5.60 6.26 17.56
CA GLU A 36 -5.08 6.42 18.93
C GLU A 36 -3.76 5.67 19.19
N ASN A 37 -3.46 4.64 18.39
CA ASN A 37 -2.22 3.86 18.50
C ASN A 37 -1.41 3.90 17.20
N ALA A 38 -1.44 5.03 16.50
CA ALA A 38 -0.65 5.24 15.30
C ALA A 38 0.83 5.54 15.62
N LEU A 39 1.71 5.09 14.73
CA LEU A 39 3.13 5.41 14.70
C LEU A 39 3.50 5.82 13.28
N ILE A 40 4.24 6.91 13.13
CA ILE A 40 4.84 7.33 11.87
C ILE A 40 6.35 7.27 12.02
N ALA A 41 6.99 6.55 11.10
CA ALA A 41 8.44 6.45 11.01
C ALA A 41 8.94 7.24 9.80
N PHE A 42 10.05 7.96 9.98
CA PHE A 42 10.75 8.70 8.93
C PHE A 42 12.19 8.20 8.84
N THR A 43 12.72 7.98 7.65
CA THR A 43 14.14 7.66 7.49
C THR A 43 15.01 8.91 7.52
N THR A 44 16.29 8.77 7.90
CA THR A 44 17.26 9.88 7.84
C THR A 44 17.41 10.40 6.41
N GLY A 45 17.45 9.53 5.40
CA GLY A 45 17.52 9.93 3.99
C GLY A 45 16.32 10.77 3.53
N LEU A 46 15.12 10.51 4.06
CA LEU A 46 13.95 11.35 3.76
C LEU A 46 14.08 12.74 4.38
N LEU A 47 14.50 12.80 5.64
CA LEU A 47 14.64 14.07 6.37
C LEU A 47 15.74 14.97 5.78
N GLU A 48 16.74 14.38 5.14
CA GLU A 48 17.84 15.08 4.48
C GLU A 48 17.50 15.50 3.04
N SER A 49 16.57 14.81 2.38
CA SER A 49 16.24 15.05 0.96
C SER A 49 15.06 15.99 0.75
N MET A 50 14.25 16.23 1.79
CA MET A 50 13.02 17.00 1.67
C MET A 50 13.06 18.29 2.47
N ASP A 51 12.46 19.34 1.90
CA ASP A 51 12.20 20.57 2.61
C ASP A 51 10.99 20.43 3.57
N ARG A 52 10.67 21.53 4.25
CA ARG A 52 9.61 21.56 5.26
C ARG A 52 8.22 21.29 4.67
N ASP A 53 7.91 21.85 3.50
CA ASP A 53 6.59 21.74 2.87
C ASP A 53 6.41 20.35 2.26
N GLU A 54 7.49 19.78 1.72
CA GLU A 54 7.57 18.41 1.24
C GLU A 54 7.35 17.41 2.38
N LEU A 55 8.08 17.57 3.50
CA LEU A 55 7.89 16.76 4.69
C LEU A 55 6.48 16.90 5.27
N GLN A 56 5.88 18.09 5.20
CA GLN A 56 4.49 18.30 5.62
C GLN A 56 3.51 17.56 4.71
N GLY A 57 3.74 17.57 3.39
CA GLY A 57 2.99 16.79 2.42
C GLY A 57 3.05 15.29 2.70
N VAL A 58 4.25 14.72 2.85
CA VAL A 58 4.43 13.29 3.16
C VAL A 58 3.81 12.94 4.50
N THR A 59 4.02 13.77 5.53
CA THR A 59 3.42 13.53 6.86
C THR A 59 1.89 13.54 6.79
N ALA A 60 1.29 14.46 6.02
CA ALA A 60 -0.15 14.51 5.83
C ALA A 60 -0.69 13.31 5.06
N HIS A 61 0.06 12.79 4.09
CA HIS A 61 -0.28 11.56 3.38
C HIS A 61 -0.26 10.33 4.31
N GLU A 62 0.79 10.18 5.11
CA GLU A 62 0.87 9.09 6.09
C GLU A 62 -0.24 9.19 7.16
N MET A 63 -0.54 10.41 7.63
CA MET A 63 -1.66 10.66 8.53
C MET A 63 -3.01 10.37 7.87
N ALA A 64 -3.16 10.62 6.56
CA ALA A 64 -4.37 10.27 5.83
C ALA A 64 -4.61 8.76 5.78
N HIS A 65 -3.57 7.93 5.65
CA HIS A 65 -3.73 6.48 5.73
C HIS A 65 -4.28 6.02 7.09
N VAL A 66 -3.82 6.66 8.16
CA VAL A 66 -4.32 6.43 9.53
C VAL A 66 -5.77 6.89 9.64
N ALA A 67 -6.08 8.12 9.19
CA ALA A 67 -7.43 8.70 9.21
C ALA A 67 -8.43 7.77 8.51
N ASN A 68 -8.05 7.29 7.34
CA ASN A 68 -8.92 6.53 6.45
C ASN A 68 -8.92 5.02 6.76
N ARG A 69 -8.17 4.57 7.78
CA ARG A 69 -8.07 3.18 8.23
C ARG A 69 -7.59 2.21 7.14
N ASP A 70 -6.58 2.62 6.38
CA ASP A 70 -6.06 1.85 5.24
C ASP A 70 -5.60 0.43 5.60
N THR A 71 -4.99 0.27 6.78
CA THR A 71 -4.55 -1.02 7.29
C THR A 71 -5.72 -1.98 7.46
N LEU A 72 -6.87 -1.50 7.95
CA LEU A 72 -8.07 -2.30 8.12
C LEU A 72 -8.68 -2.69 6.77
N VAL A 73 -8.80 -1.73 5.84
CA VAL A 73 -9.32 -1.98 4.49
C VAL A 73 -8.46 -3.03 3.77
N SER A 74 -7.14 -2.89 3.86
CA SER A 74 -6.19 -3.84 3.28
C SER A 74 -6.28 -5.22 3.94
N ALA A 75 -6.45 -5.29 5.25
CA ALA A 75 -6.64 -6.56 5.96
C ALA A 75 -7.93 -7.27 5.52
N VAL A 76 -9.05 -6.56 5.47
CA VAL A 76 -10.34 -7.12 5.01
C VAL A 76 -10.24 -7.60 3.56
N ALA A 77 -9.62 -6.83 2.67
CA ALA A 77 -9.39 -7.22 1.29
C ALA A 77 -8.50 -8.47 1.19
N ALA A 78 -7.41 -8.54 1.96
CA ALA A 78 -6.51 -9.68 1.99
C ALA A 78 -7.19 -10.95 2.55
N THR A 79 -7.96 -10.83 3.62
CA THR A 79 -8.74 -11.95 4.18
C THR A 79 -9.77 -12.46 3.18
N THR A 80 -10.49 -11.57 2.50
CA THR A 80 -11.47 -11.94 1.48
C THR A 80 -10.81 -12.67 0.31
N ALA A 81 -9.69 -12.14 -0.19
CA ALA A 81 -8.89 -12.79 -1.24
C ALA A 81 -8.35 -14.16 -0.78
N GLY A 82 -7.89 -14.26 0.46
CA GLY A 82 -7.42 -15.50 1.07
C GLY A 82 -8.50 -16.57 1.15
N ILE A 83 -9.73 -16.21 1.55
CA ILE A 83 -10.88 -17.12 1.57
C ILE A 83 -11.18 -17.64 0.16
N ILE A 84 -11.19 -16.76 -0.85
CA ILE A 84 -11.42 -17.16 -2.25
C ILE A 84 -10.32 -18.13 -2.72
N ALA A 85 -9.06 -17.86 -2.40
CA ALA A 85 -7.94 -18.73 -2.73
C ALA A 85 -8.03 -20.10 -2.05
N LEU A 86 -8.44 -20.15 -0.77
CA LEU A 86 -8.64 -21.40 -0.03
C LEU A 86 -9.77 -22.24 -0.63
N ILE A 87 -10.92 -21.62 -0.95
CA ILE A 87 -12.04 -22.31 -1.61
C ILE A 87 -11.59 -22.87 -2.96
N SER A 88 -10.83 -22.07 -3.71
CA SER A 88 -10.26 -22.47 -5.00
C SER A 88 -9.32 -23.69 -4.86
N ASP A 89 -8.40 -23.68 -3.90
CA ASP A 89 -7.48 -24.81 -3.63
C ASP A 89 -8.23 -26.08 -3.20
N ILE A 90 -9.23 -25.95 -2.32
CA ILE A 90 -10.04 -27.09 -1.87
C ILE A 90 -10.79 -27.72 -3.05
N LEU A 91 -11.41 -26.90 -3.91
CA LEU A 91 -12.09 -27.38 -5.11
C LEU A 91 -11.11 -28.05 -6.08
N MET A 92 -9.89 -27.52 -6.24
CA MET A 92 -8.83 -28.13 -7.05
C MET A 92 -8.49 -29.54 -6.56
N ARG A 93 -8.27 -29.67 -5.24
CA ARG A 93 -7.95 -30.98 -4.62
C ARG A 93 -9.11 -31.96 -4.77
N MET A 94 -10.36 -31.51 -4.58
CA MET A 94 -11.52 -32.37 -4.77
C MET A 94 -11.68 -32.86 -6.22
N LEU A 95 -11.45 -32.00 -7.21
CA LEU A 95 -11.53 -32.38 -8.63
C LEU A 95 -10.40 -33.34 -9.03
N TRP A 96 -9.18 -33.13 -8.52
CA TRP A 96 -8.01 -33.92 -8.92
C TRP A 96 -7.91 -35.26 -8.17
N PHE A 97 -8.24 -35.28 -6.87
CA PHE A 97 -8.12 -36.46 -6.01
C PHE A 97 -9.46 -37.16 -5.73
N GLY A 98 -10.61 -36.51 -5.95
CA GLY A 98 -11.95 -37.08 -5.76
C GLY A 98 -12.47 -37.92 -6.95
N GLY A 99 -11.75 -37.98 -8.07
CA GLY A 99 -12.14 -38.72 -9.29
C GLY A 99 -11.96 -40.25 -9.23
N GLY A 100 -11.68 -40.82 -8.06
CA GLY A 100 -11.48 -42.25 -7.88
C GLY A 100 -12.77 -43.00 -7.54
N ARG A 101 -13.37 -43.68 -8.54
CA ARG A 101 -14.44 -44.70 -8.48
C ARG A 101 -15.88 -44.23 -8.73
N ASN A 102 -16.22 -43.90 -9.98
CA ASN A 102 -17.25 -44.67 -10.70
C ASN A 102 -17.39 -44.22 -12.16
N ARG A 103 -17.15 -45.17 -13.06
CA ARG A 103 -17.51 -45.06 -14.47
C ARG A 103 -19.00 -45.33 -14.58
N SER A 104 -19.81 -44.29 -14.72
CA SER A 104 -21.14 -44.40 -15.30
C SER A 104 -21.44 -43.10 -16.03
N HIS A 105 -21.73 -43.26 -17.32
CA HIS A 105 -22.08 -42.18 -18.25
C HIS A 105 -23.14 -41.24 -17.67
N GLN A 106 -23.05 -39.96 -18.08
CA GLN A 106 -24.18 -39.03 -18.31
C GLN A 106 -24.23 -37.70 -17.54
N ASN A 107 -23.14 -37.23 -16.91
CA ASN A 107 -22.97 -35.78 -16.70
C ASN A 107 -21.52 -35.36 -16.38
N GLN A 108 -20.57 -35.69 -17.26
CA GLN A 108 -19.22 -35.13 -17.14
C GLN A 108 -19.27 -33.69 -17.63
N MET A 109 -19.50 -32.74 -16.72
CA MET A 109 -19.04 -31.37 -16.96
C MET A 109 -17.57 -31.47 -17.34
N PRO A 110 -17.16 -31.02 -18.54
CA PRO A 110 -15.79 -31.20 -18.98
C PRO A 110 -14.89 -30.52 -17.97
N ILE A 111 -13.95 -31.28 -17.38
CA ILE A 111 -13.00 -30.81 -16.36
C ILE A 111 -12.33 -29.48 -16.75
N PHE A 112 -12.14 -29.25 -18.05
CA PHE A 112 -11.64 -27.99 -18.60
C PHE A 112 -12.51 -26.76 -18.28
N LEU A 113 -13.85 -26.87 -18.21
CA LEU A 113 -14.74 -25.77 -17.80
C LEU A 113 -14.61 -25.43 -16.31
N ALA A 114 -14.20 -26.39 -15.46
CA ALA A 114 -13.97 -26.15 -14.03
C ALA A 114 -12.60 -25.49 -13.74
N ILE A 115 -11.62 -25.63 -14.65
CA ILE A 115 -10.27 -25.07 -14.52
C ILE A 115 -10.25 -23.55 -14.83
N ILE A 116 -11.14 -23.08 -15.70
CA ILE A 116 -11.21 -21.66 -16.09
C ILE A 116 -11.45 -20.71 -14.90
N PRO A 117 -12.54 -20.86 -14.10
CA PRO A 117 -12.76 -19.98 -12.95
C PRO A 117 -11.66 -20.12 -11.89
N LEU A 118 -10.98 -21.27 -11.83
CA LEU A 118 -9.92 -21.54 -10.88
C LEU A 118 -8.62 -20.76 -11.15
N ILE A 119 -8.29 -20.55 -12.43
CA ILE A 119 -7.15 -19.68 -12.83
C ILE A 119 -7.57 -18.21 -12.80
N LEU A 120 -8.80 -17.91 -13.20
CA LEU A 120 -9.29 -16.53 -13.26
C LEU A 120 -9.53 -15.93 -11.87
N ALA A 121 -9.94 -16.71 -10.87
CA ALA A 121 -10.26 -16.18 -9.55
C ALA A 121 -9.05 -15.54 -8.81
N PRO A 122 -7.86 -16.16 -8.76
CA PRO A 122 -6.65 -15.52 -8.21
C PRO A 122 -6.25 -14.25 -8.96
N ILE A 123 -6.35 -14.26 -10.30
CA ILE A 123 -6.05 -13.08 -11.13
C ILE A 123 -7.05 -11.96 -10.85
N ALA A 124 -8.34 -12.28 -10.76
CA ALA A 124 -9.37 -11.31 -10.40
C ALA A 124 -9.13 -10.74 -9.00
N ALA A 125 -8.72 -11.57 -8.03
CA ALA A 125 -8.40 -11.13 -6.68
C ALA A 125 -7.18 -10.19 -6.62
N THR A 126 -6.13 -10.47 -7.40
CA THR A 126 -4.95 -9.58 -7.47
C THR A 126 -5.29 -8.26 -8.15
N LEU A 127 -6.07 -8.30 -9.24
CA LEU A 127 -6.56 -7.09 -9.92
C LEU A 127 -7.44 -6.25 -9.01
N LEU A 128 -8.36 -6.87 -8.26
CA LEU A 128 -9.21 -6.19 -7.29
C LEU A 128 -8.37 -5.53 -6.18
N ARG A 129 -7.41 -6.26 -5.60
CA ARG A 129 -6.48 -5.71 -4.58
C ARG A 129 -5.70 -4.52 -5.14
N SER A 130 -5.19 -4.63 -6.35
CA SER A 130 -4.45 -3.56 -7.02
C SER A 130 -5.33 -2.33 -7.27
N ALA A 131 -6.59 -2.54 -7.69
CA ALA A 131 -7.56 -1.46 -7.89
C ALA A 131 -7.93 -0.77 -6.57
N ILE A 132 -8.14 -1.52 -5.48
CA ILE A 132 -8.38 -0.97 -4.14
C ILE A 132 -7.17 -0.12 -3.71
N SER A 133 -5.95 -0.65 -3.84
CA SER A 133 -4.71 0.08 -3.50
C SER A 133 -4.62 1.43 -4.21
N ARG A 134 -4.86 1.47 -5.54
CA ARG A 134 -4.86 2.72 -6.32
C ARG A 134 -5.90 3.72 -5.84
N ARG A 135 -7.11 3.26 -5.53
CA ARG A 135 -8.18 4.13 -5.01
C ARG A 135 -7.84 4.70 -3.64
N ARG A 136 -7.23 3.89 -2.78
CA ARG A 136 -6.80 4.31 -1.44
C ARG A 136 -5.70 5.35 -1.48
N GLU A 137 -4.75 5.20 -2.41
CA GLU A 137 -3.71 6.20 -2.63
C GLU A 137 -4.27 7.57 -3.04
N SER A 138 -5.15 7.57 -4.06
CA SER A 138 -5.80 8.80 -4.53
C SER A 138 -6.63 9.47 -3.44
N LEU A 139 -7.31 8.67 -2.61
CA LEU A 139 -8.05 9.17 -1.46
C LEU A 139 -7.11 9.74 -0.38
N ALA A 140 -5.97 9.11 -0.14
CA ALA A 140 -4.95 9.60 0.79
C ALA A 140 -4.37 10.94 0.31
N ASP A 141 -4.06 11.07 -0.98
CA ASP A 141 -3.60 12.34 -1.57
C ASP A 141 -4.62 13.46 -1.39
N ALA A 142 -5.89 13.22 -1.73
CA ALA A 142 -6.96 14.21 -1.55
C ALA A 142 -7.13 14.59 -0.07
N THR A 143 -7.04 13.61 0.84
CA THR A 143 -7.15 13.85 2.28
C THR A 143 -5.95 14.66 2.79
N ALA A 144 -4.74 14.33 2.36
CA ALA A 144 -3.51 15.05 2.70
C ALA A 144 -3.59 16.51 2.27
N VAL A 145 -4.06 16.77 1.05
CA VAL A 145 -4.32 18.13 0.55
C VAL A 145 -5.39 18.83 1.37
N SER A 146 -6.43 18.13 1.82
CA SER A 146 -7.45 18.74 2.70
C SER A 146 -6.91 19.12 4.08
N PHE A 147 -5.93 18.36 4.59
CA PHE A 147 -5.21 18.67 5.84
C PHE A 147 -4.26 19.85 5.68
N THR A 148 -3.38 19.83 4.67
CA THR A 148 -2.34 20.87 4.52
C THR A 148 -2.81 22.11 3.79
N ARG A 149 -3.88 22.00 3.00
CA ARG A 149 -4.29 23.00 1.99
C ARG A 149 -3.16 23.36 1.02
N ASN A 150 -2.19 22.46 0.87
CA ASN A 150 -0.99 22.66 0.06
C ASN A 150 -0.73 21.43 -0.83
N PRO A 151 -1.36 21.37 -2.02
CA PRO A 151 -1.08 20.30 -2.99
C PRO A 151 0.34 20.36 -3.55
N ALA A 152 0.97 21.55 -3.59
CA ALA A 152 2.32 21.72 -4.10
C ALA A 152 3.38 21.06 -3.22
N GLY A 153 3.22 21.09 -1.89
CA GLY A 153 4.12 20.40 -0.96
C GLY A 153 4.14 18.89 -1.21
N LEU A 154 2.97 18.25 -1.32
CA LEU A 154 2.88 16.82 -1.60
C LEU A 154 3.40 16.48 -3.01
N ARG A 155 3.08 17.30 -4.02
CA ARG A 155 3.58 17.09 -5.38
C ARG A 155 5.11 17.16 -5.44
N SER A 156 5.71 18.19 -4.82
CA SER A 156 7.16 18.37 -4.79
C SER A 156 7.84 17.20 -4.10
N ALA A 157 7.27 16.72 -2.98
CA ALA A 157 7.78 15.53 -2.31
C ALA A 157 7.76 14.28 -3.21
N LEU A 158 6.69 14.08 -3.99
CA LEU A 158 6.63 12.97 -4.95
C LEU A 158 7.67 13.12 -6.07
N GLU A 159 7.96 14.35 -6.51
CA GLU A 159 9.02 14.61 -7.50
C GLU A 159 10.41 14.33 -6.93
N VAL A 160 10.67 14.63 -5.65
CA VAL A 160 11.91 14.24 -4.96
C VAL A 160 12.04 12.71 -4.92
N LEU A 161 10.99 12.01 -4.48
CA LEU A 161 10.97 10.54 -4.44
C LEU A 161 11.12 9.89 -5.82
N ALA A 162 10.56 10.51 -6.88
CA ALA A 162 10.66 10.01 -8.25
C ALA A 162 12.08 10.11 -8.83
N ARG A 163 12.86 11.10 -8.38
CA ARG A 163 14.25 11.32 -8.81
C ARG A 163 15.24 10.44 -8.07
N ASP A 164 14.86 9.96 -6.89
CA ASP A 164 15.75 9.18 -6.08
C ASP A 164 15.92 7.75 -6.58
N ASN A 165 17.18 7.34 -6.70
CA ASN A 165 17.59 6.02 -7.19
C ASN A 165 18.22 5.16 -6.08
N THR A 166 18.23 5.61 -4.81
CA THR A 166 18.84 4.85 -3.71
C THR A 166 18.18 3.48 -3.48
N VAL A 167 16.91 3.31 -3.86
CA VAL A 167 16.22 2.01 -3.88
C VAL A 167 16.95 0.98 -4.76
N VAL A 168 17.65 1.43 -5.81
CA VAL A 168 18.49 0.57 -6.67
C VAL A 168 19.77 0.15 -5.95
N GLN A 169 20.30 0.97 -5.04
CA GLN A 169 21.54 0.70 -4.28
C GLN A 169 21.30 -0.22 -3.06
N ALA A 170 20.17 -0.09 -2.36
CA ALA A 170 19.81 -0.95 -1.22
C ALA A 170 19.56 -2.42 -1.60
N ARG A 171 19.36 -2.71 -2.90
CA ARG A 171 19.30 -4.08 -3.43
C ARG A 171 20.66 -4.79 -3.50
N SER A 172 21.78 -4.08 -3.27
CA SER A 172 23.13 -4.56 -3.60
C SER A 172 24.00 -5.01 -2.43
N SER A 173 23.60 -4.87 -1.15
CA SER A 173 24.45 -5.36 -0.05
C SER A 173 23.73 -5.90 1.18
N ALA A 174 23.91 -7.21 1.41
CA ALA A 174 24.23 -7.82 2.69
C ALA A 174 23.22 -7.85 3.87
N VAL A 175 21.89 -7.85 3.65
CA VAL A 175 20.91 -8.08 4.76
C VAL A 175 19.86 -9.18 4.45
N ALA A 176 20.24 -10.22 3.69
CA ALA A 176 19.35 -11.35 3.43
C ALA A 176 19.20 -12.35 4.59
N HIS A 177 20.03 -12.25 5.65
CA HIS A 177 20.17 -13.31 6.66
C HIS A 177 19.40 -13.11 7.98
N PHE A 178 18.75 -11.97 8.22
CA PHE A 178 17.95 -11.74 9.44
C PHE A 178 16.43 -12.01 9.29
N TYR A 179 15.98 -12.49 8.14
CA TYR A 179 14.56 -12.70 7.82
C TYR A 179 14.08 -14.15 7.96
N ILE A 180 14.65 -14.87 8.92
CA ILE A 180 14.21 -16.22 9.28
C ILE A 180 13.33 -16.06 10.54
N GLU A 181 12.07 -16.50 10.45
CA GLU A 181 11.02 -16.45 11.50
C GLU A 181 10.05 -15.24 11.50
N SER A 182 9.54 -14.86 10.33
CA SER A 182 8.12 -14.49 10.19
C SER A 182 7.72 -14.58 8.71
N PRO A 183 6.71 -15.37 8.32
CA PRO A 183 6.35 -15.57 6.91
C PRO A 183 5.52 -14.40 6.36
N LEU A 184 5.99 -13.18 6.58
CA LEU A 184 5.48 -11.95 5.98
C LEU A 184 6.68 -11.12 5.52
N ASP A 185 7.18 -11.52 4.36
CA ASP A 185 8.03 -10.78 3.42
C ASP A 185 8.72 -9.51 3.98
N ALA A 186 10.05 -9.60 4.15
CA ALA A 186 11.00 -8.48 4.02
C ALA A 186 10.80 -7.65 2.75
N SER A 187 10.25 -8.32 1.74
CA SER A 187 9.84 -7.75 0.48
C SER A 187 8.57 -6.90 0.63
N ALA A 188 7.84 -6.93 1.74
CA ALA A 188 6.63 -6.12 1.93
C ALA A 188 7.01 -4.65 2.00
N ALA A 189 8.06 -4.26 2.74
CA ALA A 189 8.49 -2.86 2.83
C ALA A 189 8.98 -2.29 1.48
N SER A 190 9.60 -3.10 0.61
CA SER A 190 10.02 -2.69 -0.74
C SER A 190 8.95 -2.90 -1.83
N LYS A 191 7.96 -3.76 -1.58
CA LYS A 191 6.76 -3.92 -2.42
C LYS A 191 5.69 -2.87 -2.11
N LEU A 192 5.71 -2.22 -0.94
CA LEU A 192 4.84 -1.09 -0.66
C LEU A 192 5.02 -0.04 -1.76
N PHE A 193 6.26 0.28 -2.13
CA PHE A 193 6.58 1.16 -3.26
C PHE A 193 6.20 0.65 -4.65
N ALA A 194 6.15 -0.67 -4.88
CA ALA A 194 5.82 -1.26 -6.18
C ALA A 194 4.30 -1.41 -6.44
N THR A 195 3.46 -1.11 -5.44
CA THR A 195 2.00 -1.25 -5.52
C THR A 195 1.21 0.06 -5.64
N HIS A 196 1.88 1.21 -5.67
CA HIS A 196 1.21 2.49 -5.90
C HIS A 196 0.80 2.66 -7.38
N PRO A 197 -0.25 3.45 -7.66
CA PRO A 197 -0.42 4.01 -9.01
C PRO A 197 0.88 4.69 -9.42
N PRO A 198 1.20 4.74 -10.72
CA PRO A 198 2.44 5.36 -11.19
C PRO A 198 2.55 6.75 -10.58
N ILE A 199 3.66 7.05 -9.88
CA ILE A 199 3.91 8.33 -9.20
C ILE A 199 3.57 9.53 -10.11
N GLN A 200 3.79 9.36 -11.41
CA GLN A 200 3.45 10.34 -12.44
C GLN A 200 1.95 10.72 -12.46
N GLU A 201 1.03 9.77 -12.33
CA GLU A 201 -0.42 10.02 -12.32
C GLU A 201 -0.84 10.82 -11.08
N ARG A 202 -0.22 10.54 -9.93
CA ARG A 202 -0.43 11.29 -8.69
C ARG A 202 0.07 12.73 -8.84
N ILE A 203 1.29 12.91 -9.37
CA ILE A 203 1.86 14.23 -9.65
C ILE A 203 0.94 15.04 -10.58
N GLU A 204 0.43 14.44 -11.65
CA GLU A 204 -0.49 15.12 -12.57
C GLU A 204 -1.81 15.49 -11.91
N THR A 205 -2.34 14.64 -11.04
CA THR A 205 -3.57 14.91 -10.29
C THR A 205 -3.36 16.09 -9.33
N LEU A 206 -2.24 16.12 -8.60
CA LEU A 206 -1.91 17.23 -7.70
C LEU A 206 -1.69 18.54 -8.45
N ARG A 207 -1.05 18.51 -9.63
CA ARG A 207 -0.93 19.69 -10.51
C ARG A 207 -2.29 20.23 -10.94
N LYS A 208 -3.27 19.36 -11.21
CA LYS A 208 -4.63 19.80 -11.53
C LYS A 208 -5.31 20.46 -10.34
N LEU A 209 -5.09 19.96 -9.12
CA LEU A 209 -5.61 20.56 -7.89
C LEU A 209 -4.97 21.92 -7.59
N GLU A 210 -3.67 22.09 -7.87
CA GLU A 210 -3.00 23.39 -7.81
C GLU A 210 -3.63 24.40 -8.79
N ALA A 211 -3.90 23.95 -10.02
CA ALA A 211 -4.49 24.80 -11.05
C ALA A 211 -5.97 25.13 -10.80
N ASN A 212 -6.70 24.32 -10.02
CA ASN A 212 -8.13 24.51 -9.78
C ASN A 212 -8.54 24.13 -8.33
N PRO A 213 -8.33 25.01 -7.35
CA PRO A 213 -8.44 24.66 -5.93
C PRO A 213 -9.85 24.33 -5.40
N LEU A 214 -10.93 24.41 -6.20
CA LEU A 214 -12.33 24.42 -5.73
C LEU A 214 -13.38 23.77 -6.67
N SER A 215 -13.07 22.68 -7.38
CA SER A 215 -14.10 21.90 -8.09
C SER A 215 -14.59 20.69 -7.29
#